data_AF-A0A7S4R0W8-F1
#
_entry.id   AF-A0A7S4R0W8-F1
#
_cell.length_a   1.000
_cell.length_b   1.000
_cell.length_c   1.000
_cell.angle_alpha   90.00
_cell.angle_beta   90.00
_cell.angle_gamma   90.00
#
_symmetry.space_group_name_H-M   'P 1'
#
loop_
_entity.id
_entity.type
_entity.pdbx_description
1 polymer ?
#
loop_
_entity_poly.entity_id
_entity_poly.type
_entity_poly.pdbx_seq_one_letter_code
_entity_poly.pdbx_strand_id
1 'polypeptide(L)'
;MMMTSVPMAGLEERVEIYENQRFWVGGGFSKKGLLPTDRCRAYSSFDGSLSFQTLEECSEQLLGKGWHYDDNGNGFLPVIDEDGTTDAEGWSYFSDFSADAIQSPKKAKGLTHFVRRRRLFRMKTFEPEQFLPREVYIQCEYADSNEVEALSAKMLEALSIATLLHQKQNVSDKVALSLKAKLIDSLAIGDDVAPVPEAADALASTRLMHLRKDLDSFAQKQQTRMSIIGTTLNCAESQALSTRQCEISAKYFRKEEREAIATLAVKYLDPEFNLHCANEICTAEECEFYVVSCPNDGCTRKLSRKHLPHHDQMECGYKVISCPLGCSDTFPRNRKDVHLADACSYRIVKCPFAKIGCPTEVKAKDLPDHLEQNSSSHLLLTCNRMMEYENVFRKMNAKIDAVEKENLYLKQQLSASIDKLGTVAAGVRVNEKKCTSLSKDMKHAESYMKTTTKKLNDHETSTRSEFVKLYKHLTIAGVLRGEKK
;
A
#
# COMPACT_ATOMS: atom_id res chain seq x y z
N MET A 1 2.93 37.94 -10.94
CA MET A 1 1.74 37.64 -10.13
C MET A 1 2.22 37.15 -8.77
N MET A 2 2.26 38.06 -7.79
CA MET A 2 2.60 37.71 -6.41
C MET A 2 1.37 37.08 -5.79
N MET A 3 1.42 35.77 -5.47
CA MET A 3 0.46 35.20 -4.56
C MET A 3 0.87 35.62 -3.15
N THR A 4 0.33 36.77 -2.72
CA THR A 4 0.29 37.19 -1.33
C THR A 4 -0.45 36.11 -0.54
N SER A 5 0.06 35.72 0.62
CA SER A 5 -0.71 34.97 1.61
C SER A 5 -2.06 35.65 1.78
N VAL A 6 -3.15 34.92 1.54
CA VAL A 6 -4.49 35.45 1.81
C VAL A 6 -4.54 35.71 3.31
N PRO A 7 -4.87 36.94 3.75
CA PRO A 7 -4.99 37.20 5.17
C PRO A 7 -6.02 36.27 5.79
N MET A 8 -5.83 35.87 7.06
CA MET A 8 -6.81 35.06 7.81
C MET A 8 -8.25 35.59 7.66
N ALA A 9 -8.38 36.92 7.56
CA ALA A 9 -9.62 37.68 7.42
C ALA A 9 -10.21 37.75 5.99
N GLY A 10 -9.82 36.86 5.07
CA GLY A 10 -10.30 36.87 3.68
C GLY A 10 -10.61 35.49 3.10
N LEU A 11 -10.72 34.46 3.94
CA LEU A 11 -11.07 33.12 3.46
C LEU A 11 -12.56 33.04 3.12
N GLU A 12 -12.86 32.77 1.87
CA GLU A 12 -14.21 32.59 1.35
C GLU A 12 -14.47 31.13 0.95
N GLU A 13 -15.65 30.62 1.28
CA GLU A 13 -16.11 29.30 0.87
C GLU A 13 -17.50 29.39 0.22
N ARG A 14 -17.65 28.69 -0.90
CA ARG A 14 -18.93 28.49 -1.57
C ARG A 14 -19.62 27.25 -1.01
N VAL A 15 -20.75 27.44 -0.35
CA VAL A 15 -21.63 26.35 0.11
C VAL A 15 -22.64 26.05 -0.98
N GLU A 16 -22.78 24.79 -1.36
CA GLU A 16 -23.76 24.34 -2.35
C GLU A 16 -24.82 23.43 -1.72
N ILE A 17 -26.08 23.66 -2.08
CA ILE A 17 -27.22 22.83 -1.73
C ILE A 17 -28.09 22.57 -2.96
N TYR A 18 -29.01 21.63 -2.85
CA TYR A 18 -29.95 21.30 -3.91
C TYR A 18 -31.37 21.46 -3.40
N GLU A 19 -32.15 22.28 -4.09
CA GLU A 19 -33.59 22.36 -3.91
C GLU A 19 -34.27 21.23 -4.69
N ASN A 20 -35.14 20.47 -4.03
CA ASN A 20 -35.76 19.26 -4.60
C ASN A 20 -37.28 19.42 -4.67
N GLN A 21 -37.87 19.01 -5.80
CA GLN A 21 -39.32 19.01 -5.99
C GLN A 21 -39.78 17.77 -6.73
N ARG A 22 -40.99 17.30 -6.42
CA ARG A 22 -41.65 16.18 -7.08
C ARG A 22 -42.87 16.65 -7.87
N PHE A 23 -43.04 16.08 -9.06
CA PHE A 23 -44.16 16.34 -9.95
C PHE A 23 -45.40 15.54 -9.51
N TRP A 24 -46.52 16.24 -9.41
CA TRP A 24 -47.84 15.66 -9.21
C TRP A 24 -48.75 15.94 -10.41
N VAL A 25 -49.48 14.91 -10.84
CA VAL A 25 -50.46 15.04 -11.92
C VAL A 25 -51.54 16.03 -11.49
N GLY A 26 -51.77 17.07 -12.29
CA GLY A 26 -52.74 18.15 -12.00
C GLY A 26 -52.20 19.27 -11.08
N GLY A 27 -51.15 19.02 -10.30
CA GLY A 27 -50.60 19.99 -9.34
C GLY A 27 -49.21 20.57 -9.68
N GLY A 28 -48.50 19.97 -10.64
CA GLY A 28 -47.17 20.43 -11.02
C GLY A 28 -46.06 20.01 -10.04
N PHE A 29 -44.90 20.64 -10.13
CA PHE A 29 -43.78 20.38 -9.22
C PHE A 29 -43.99 21.09 -7.88
N SER A 30 -43.79 20.38 -6.77
CA SER A 30 -43.94 20.94 -5.43
C SER A 30 -42.98 20.31 -4.42
N LYS A 31 -42.51 21.13 -3.45
CA LYS A 31 -41.76 20.70 -2.27
C LYS A 31 -42.61 19.90 -1.29
N LYS A 32 -43.89 20.28 -1.14
CA LYS A 32 -44.86 19.59 -0.28
C LYS A 32 -45.24 18.21 -0.82
N GLY A 33 -44.90 17.96 -2.07
CA GLY A 33 -45.17 16.72 -2.78
C GLY A 33 -44.10 15.65 -2.61
N LEU A 34 -43.02 15.87 -1.85
CA LEU A 34 -41.98 14.88 -1.63
C LEU A 34 -42.51 13.71 -0.78
N LEU A 35 -42.13 12.49 -1.14
CA LEU A 35 -42.56 11.28 -0.44
C LEU A 35 -41.67 11.03 0.79
N PRO A 36 -42.19 10.39 1.85
CA PRO A 36 -41.35 9.97 2.98
C PRO A 36 -40.22 9.01 2.60
N THR A 37 -40.38 8.28 1.49
CA THR A 37 -39.36 7.38 0.91
C THR A 37 -38.33 8.10 0.05
N ASP A 38 -38.53 9.38 -0.26
CA ASP A 38 -37.54 10.14 -1.01
C ASP A 38 -36.30 10.36 -0.15
N ARG A 39 -35.12 10.15 -0.74
CA ARG A 39 -33.83 10.31 -0.06
C ARG A 39 -33.62 11.76 0.43
N CYS A 40 -34.25 12.72 -0.23
CA CYS A 40 -34.09 14.15 0.04
C CYS A 40 -35.42 14.81 0.43
N ARG A 41 -35.32 15.78 1.34
CA ARG A 41 -36.37 16.75 1.65
C ARG A 41 -36.31 17.92 0.67
N ALA A 42 -37.03 18.99 0.98
CA ALA A 42 -37.11 20.20 0.16
C ALA A 42 -35.72 20.74 -0.24
N TYR A 43 -34.73 20.59 0.65
CA TYR A 43 -33.33 20.89 0.36
C TYR A 43 -32.45 19.71 0.76
N SER A 44 -31.30 19.57 0.11
CA SER A 44 -30.34 18.53 0.44
C SER A 44 -28.91 18.88 0.03
N SER A 45 -27.95 18.13 0.55
CA SER A 45 -26.61 18.06 -0.04
C SER A 45 -26.63 17.38 -1.42
N PHE A 46 -25.49 17.36 -2.11
CA PHE A 46 -25.36 16.75 -3.43
C PHE A 46 -25.73 15.26 -3.41
N ASP A 47 -25.13 14.52 -2.48
CA ASP A 47 -25.33 13.07 -2.30
C ASP A 47 -26.68 12.71 -1.62
N GLY A 48 -27.41 13.73 -1.15
CA GLY A 48 -28.68 13.61 -0.45
C GLY A 48 -28.57 13.06 0.98
N SER A 49 -27.35 12.89 1.51
CA SER A 49 -27.14 12.35 2.87
C SER A 49 -27.51 13.36 3.97
N LEU A 50 -27.42 14.65 3.67
CA LEU A 50 -28.03 15.73 4.44
C LEU A 50 -29.28 16.21 3.72
N SER A 51 -30.37 16.35 4.46
CA SER A 51 -31.62 16.85 3.91
C SER A 51 -32.36 17.69 4.94
N PHE A 52 -33.01 18.74 4.46
CA PHE A 52 -33.56 19.82 5.26
C PHE A 52 -34.93 20.24 4.74
N GLN A 53 -35.78 20.70 5.63
CA GLN A 53 -37.13 21.14 5.27
C GLN A 53 -37.13 22.60 4.78
N THR A 54 -36.29 23.45 5.37
CA THR A 54 -36.24 24.90 5.09
C THR A 54 -34.82 25.36 4.78
N LEU A 55 -34.67 26.58 4.22
CA LEU A 55 -33.36 27.15 3.93
C LEU A 55 -32.64 27.62 5.19
N GLU A 56 -33.40 28.01 6.21
CA GLU A 56 -32.89 28.41 7.51
C GLU A 56 -32.19 27.22 8.17
N GLU A 57 -32.82 26.05 8.17
CA GLU A 57 -32.23 24.80 8.68
C GLU A 57 -30.94 24.43 7.92
N CYS A 58 -30.91 24.60 6.59
CA CYS A 58 -29.68 24.43 5.81
C CYS A 58 -28.58 25.39 6.25
N SER A 59 -28.94 26.66 6.41
CA SER A 59 -28.01 27.74 6.71
C SER A 59 -27.34 27.50 8.06
N GLU A 60 -28.12 27.15 9.08
CA GLU A 60 -27.59 26.88 10.43
C GLU A 60 -26.66 25.66 10.46
N GLN A 61 -27.04 24.56 9.79
CA GLN A 61 -26.26 23.31 9.85
C GLN A 61 -25.00 23.31 8.96
N LEU A 62 -24.94 24.14 7.91
CA LEU A 62 -23.83 24.16 6.94
C LEU A 62 -22.85 25.33 7.15
N LEU A 63 -23.15 26.25 8.07
CA LEU A 63 -22.28 27.40 8.36
C LEU A 63 -20.91 26.91 8.88
N GLY A 64 -20.93 26.06 9.91
CA GLY A 64 -19.73 25.62 10.63
C GLY A 64 -19.19 26.70 11.57
N LYS A 65 -18.42 26.31 12.58
CA LYS A 65 -17.81 27.23 13.56
C LYS A 65 -16.83 28.17 12.86
N GLY A 66 -16.88 29.46 13.15
CA GLY A 66 -15.96 30.45 12.58
C GLY A 66 -16.37 31.02 11.24
N TRP A 67 -17.56 30.72 10.75
CA TRP A 67 -18.05 31.21 9.46
C TRP A 67 -19.27 32.08 9.65
N HIS A 68 -19.42 33.08 8.79
CA HIS A 68 -20.65 33.85 8.61
C HIS A 68 -21.03 33.87 7.13
N TYR A 69 -22.31 33.97 6.82
CA TYR A 69 -22.71 34.15 5.43
C TYR A 69 -22.52 35.60 5.02
N ASP A 70 -22.14 35.83 3.76
CA ASP A 70 -22.17 37.16 3.19
C ASP A 70 -23.64 37.63 3.14
N ASP A 71 -23.93 38.67 3.91
CA ASP A 71 -25.27 39.22 4.14
C ASP A 71 -25.62 40.38 3.18
N ASN A 72 -24.97 40.42 2.01
CA ASN A 72 -25.36 41.24 0.85
C ASN A 72 -26.81 41.00 0.32
N GLY A 73 -27.68 40.34 1.10
CA GLY A 73 -29.14 40.35 0.96
C GLY A 73 -29.75 39.22 0.13
N ASN A 74 -28.93 38.37 -0.51
CA ASN A 74 -29.43 37.51 -1.59
C ASN A 74 -29.59 36.00 -1.26
N GLY A 75 -29.36 35.58 -0.01
CA GLY A 75 -29.58 34.20 0.41
C GLY A 75 -28.88 33.17 -0.48
N PHE A 76 -29.49 32.01 -0.69
CA PHE A 76 -29.00 31.00 -1.64
C PHE A 76 -29.44 31.34 -3.07
N LEU A 77 -28.47 31.50 -3.97
CA LEU A 77 -28.69 31.85 -5.37
C LEU A 77 -28.66 30.61 -6.28
N PRO A 78 -29.50 30.55 -7.33
CA PRO A 78 -29.49 29.44 -8.27
C PRO A 78 -28.24 29.43 -9.15
N VAL A 79 -27.72 28.24 -9.43
CA VAL A 79 -26.65 28.00 -10.40
C VAL A 79 -27.28 27.57 -11.72
N ILE A 80 -26.93 28.25 -12.82
CA ILE A 80 -27.33 27.89 -14.17
C ILE A 80 -26.11 27.28 -14.85
N ASP A 81 -26.21 26.01 -15.27
CA ASP A 81 -25.11 25.29 -15.88
C ASP A 81 -24.95 25.69 -17.36
N GLU A 82 -23.74 26.08 -17.77
CA GLU A 82 -23.43 26.41 -19.16
C GLU A 82 -23.45 25.17 -20.08
N ASP A 83 -23.26 23.98 -19.50
CA ASP A 83 -23.20 22.69 -20.20
C ASP A 83 -24.58 22.20 -20.71
N GLY A 84 -25.64 22.98 -20.51
CA GLY A 84 -26.98 22.69 -21.02
C GLY A 84 -27.72 21.60 -20.25
N THR A 85 -27.29 21.29 -19.04
CA THR A 85 -27.92 20.31 -18.13
C THR A 85 -29.12 20.88 -17.37
N THR A 86 -29.22 22.21 -17.24
CA THR A 86 -30.30 22.91 -16.52
C THR A 86 -31.19 23.74 -17.44
N ASP A 87 -32.45 23.94 -17.07
CA ASP A 87 -33.32 24.94 -17.68
C ASP A 87 -32.89 26.39 -17.37
N ALA A 88 -33.68 27.37 -17.83
CA ALA A 88 -33.40 28.79 -17.64
C ALA A 88 -33.46 29.25 -16.16
N GLU A 89 -34.07 28.46 -15.28
CA GLU A 89 -34.17 28.73 -13.84
C GLU A 89 -33.18 27.89 -13.01
N GLY A 90 -32.34 27.07 -13.66
CA GLY A 90 -31.36 26.20 -13.01
C GLY A 90 -31.88 24.81 -12.61
N TRP A 91 -33.06 24.38 -13.10
CA TRP A 91 -33.60 23.05 -12.80
C TRP A 91 -33.05 21.97 -13.73
N SER A 92 -32.69 20.84 -13.13
CA SER A 92 -32.40 19.58 -13.80
C SER A 92 -33.51 18.56 -13.48
N TYR A 93 -33.91 17.77 -14.48
CA TYR A 93 -35.01 16.83 -14.40
C TYR A 93 -34.53 15.37 -14.37
N PHE A 94 -35.16 14.56 -13.53
CA PHE A 94 -34.77 13.16 -13.29
C PHE A 94 -35.99 12.26 -13.13
N SER A 95 -35.80 10.94 -13.32
CA SER A 95 -36.84 9.95 -13.07
C SER A 95 -37.21 9.85 -11.59
N ASP A 96 -36.20 9.83 -10.72
CA ASP A 96 -36.34 9.79 -9.27
C ASP A 96 -35.09 10.39 -8.59
N PHE A 97 -35.03 10.31 -7.25
CA PHE A 97 -33.89 10.76 -6.44
C PHE A 97 -32.87 9.64 -6.14
N SER A 98 -32.83 8.58 -6.95
CA SER A 98 -31.82 7.54 -6.81
C SER A 98 -30.43 8.07 -7.21
N ALA A 99 -29.38 7.48 -6.62
CA ALA A 99 -28.00 7.91 -6.90
C ALA A 99 -27.63 7.73 -8.39
N ASP A 100 -28.20 6.73 -9.06
CA ASP A 100 -27.96 6.46 -10.47
C ASP A 100 -28.70 7.46 -11.36
N ALA A 101 -29.97 7.79 -11.04
CA ALA A 101 -30.74 8.76 -11.81
C ALA A 101 -30.12 10.16 -11.76
N ILE A 102 -29.66 10.60 -10.59
CA ILE A 102 -29.09 11.94 -10.38
C ILE A 102 -27.82 12.18 -11.22
N GLN A 103 -27.10 11.13 -11.62
CA GLN A 103 -25.92 11.25 -12.48
C GLN A 103 -26.25 11.63 -13.94
N SER A 104 -27.52 11.56 -14.35
CA SER A 104 -27.96 11.80 -15.73
C SER A 104 -28.99 12.94 -15.83
N PRO A 105 -28.60 14.20 -15.55
CA PRO A 105 -29.51 15.34 -15.59
C PRO A 105 -30.06 15.60 -17.00
N LYS A 106 -31.34 15.98 -17.08
CA LYS A 106 -31.96 16.47 -18.30
C LYS A 106 -32.36 17.93 -18.16
N LYS A 107 -32.15 18.70 -19.23
CA LYS A 107 -32.48 20.13 -19.34
C LYS A 107 -33.98 20.43 -19.26
N ALA A 108 -34.81 19.48 -19.70
CA ALA A 108 -36.24 19.70 -19.85
C ALA A 108 -37.03 18.48 -19.36
N LYS A 109 -38.25 18.74 -18.90
CA LYS A 109 -39.16 17.72 -18.41
C LYS A 109 -39.67 16.83 -19.56
N GLY A 110 -39.21 15.58 -19.58
CA GLY A 110 -39.83 14.49 -20.37
C GLY A 110 -40.90 13.70 -19.60
N LEU A 111 -41.50 12.70 -20.24
CA LEU A 111 -42.62 11.91 -19.68
C LEU A 111 -42.26 11.11 -18.41
N THR A 112 -41.01 10.68 -18.30
CA THR A 112 -40.53 9.86 -17.18
C THR A 112 -39.91 10.68 -16.05
N HIS A 113 -39.86 12.01 -16.16
CA HIS A 113 -39.18 12.85 -15.18
C HIS A 113 -40.15 13.34 -14.10
N PHE A 114 -40.22 12.58 -13.00
CA PHE A 114 -41.11 12.87 -11.89
C PHE A 114 -40.48 13.75 -10.82
N VAL A 115 -39.18 14.01 -10.88
CA VAL A 115 -38.50 14.87 -9.92
C VAL A 115 -37.61 15.87 -10.62
N ARG A 116 -37.36 17.00 -9.95
CA ARG A 116 -36.38 17.99 -10.39
C ARG A 116 -35.54 18.48 -9.22
N ARG A 117 -34.28 18.80 -9.51
CA ARG A 117 -33.34 19.39 -8.55
C ARG A 117 -32.77 20.67 -9.13
N ARG A 118 -32.61 21.70 -8.31
CA ARG A 118 -31.92 22.94 -8.67
C ARG A 118 -30.77 23.17 -7.73
N ARG A 119 -29.57 23.36 -8.28
CA ARG A 119 -28.38 23.67 -7.50
C ARG A 119 -28.46 25.13 -7.05
N LEU A 120 -28.27 25.36 -5.77
CA LEU A 120 -28.18 26.68 -5.17
C LEU A 120 -26.82 26.83 -4.50
N PHE A 121 -26.28 28.05 -4.46
CA PHE A 121 -25.05 28.35 -3.76
C PHE A 121 -25.17 29.60 -2.89
N ARG A 122 -24.37 29.66 -1.83
CA ARG A 122 -24.19 30.86 -1.00
C ARG A 122 -22.73 30.98 -0.59
N MET A 123 -22.22 32.21 -0.57
CA MET A 123 -20.86 32.49 -0.09
C MET A 123 -20.88 32.68 1.41
N LYS A 124 -19.88 32.10 2.08
CA LYS A 124 -19.56 32.36 3.48
C LYS A 124 -18.10 32.75 3.63
N THR A 125 -17.83 33.50 4.67
CA THR A 125 -16.57 34.16 4.97
C THR A 125 -16.11 33.73 6.37
N PHE A 126 -14.81 33.48 6.51
CA PHE A 126 -14.23 33.03 7.77
C PHE A 126 -13.93 34.23 8.68
N GLU A 127 -14.35 34.14 9.94
CA GLU A 127 -14.13 35.14 10.99
C GLU A 127 -13.28 34.55 12.12
N PRO A 128 -12.01 34.98 12.24
CA PRO A 128 -11.13 34.55 13.34
C PRO A 128 -11.64 34.90 14.74
N GLU A 129 -12.48 35.94 14.86
CA GLU A 129 -12.94 36.47 16.14
C GLU A 129 -13.81 35.49 16.95
N GLN A 130 -14.40 34.49 16.28
CA GLN A 130 -15.16 33.42 16.95
C GLN A 130 -14.26 32.40 17.65
N PHE A 131 -12.95 32.40 17.37
CA PHE A 131 -11.98 31.48 17.97
C PHE A 131 -11.09 32.15 18.99
N LEU A 132 -10.77 33.43 18.85
CA LEU A 132 -9.83 34.10 19.73
C LEU A 132 -10.33 35.50 20.10
N PRO A 133 -10.06 35.96 21.33
CA PRO A 133 -10.24 37.35 21.69
C PRO A 133 -9.48 38.29 20.76
N ARG A 134 -10.00 39.51 20.62
CA ARG A 134 -9.48 40.56 19.72
C ARG A 134 -8.02 40.90 19.97
N GLU A 135 -7.60 40.82 21.21
CA GLU A 135 -6.24 41.09 21.65
C GLU A 135 -5.22 40.10 21.04
N VAL A 136 -5.62 38.84 20.81
CA VAL A 136 -4.73 37.78 20.31
C VAL A 136 -4.68 37.76 18.79
N TYR A 137 -5.82 37.95 18.11
CA TYR A 137 -5.83 37.91 16.64
C TYR A 137 -5.37 39.22 15.97
N ILE A 138 -5.43 40.39 16.64
CA ILE A 138 -4.98 41.68 16.08
C ILE A 138 -3.47 41.72 15.83
N GLN A 139 -2.69 40.99 16.61
CA GLN A 139 -1.27 40.86 16.35
C GLN A 139 -1.02 40.30 14.94
N CYS A 140 0.18 40.54 14.42
CA CYS A 140 0.63 40.05 13.13
C CYS A 140 0.11 38.63 12.83
N GLU A 141 -0.40 38.47 11.60
CA GLU A 141 -1.06 37.24 11.15
C GLU A 141 -0.09 36.06 10.95
N TYR A 142 1.23 36.30 10.98
CA TYR A 142 2.23 35.30 10.68
C TYR A 142 2.61 34.48 11.92
N ALA A 143 2.56 33.16 11.75
CA ALA A 143 3.06 32.16 12.68
C ALA A 143 4.10 31.25 12.00
N ASP A 144 4.75 30.41 12.80
CA ASP A 144 5.75 29.46 12.36
C ASP A 144 5.17 28.48 11.33
N SER A 145 5.62 28.59 10.08
CA SER A 145 5.08 27.82 8.97
C SER A 145 5.22 26.32 9.16
N ASN A 146 6.28 25.87 9.83
CA ASN A 146 6.51 24.44 10.03
C ASN A 146 5.49 23.89 11.02
N GLU A 147 5.21 24.63 12.09
CA GLU A 147 4.22 24.24 13.09
C GLU A 147 2.80 24.28 12.52
N VAL A 148 2.47 25.32 11.73
CA VAL A 148 1.20 25.46 11.02
C VAL A 148 0.99 24.34 10.01
N GLU A 149 1.98 24.04 9.16
CA GLU A 149 1.89 22.96 8.16
C GLU A 149 1.74 21.60 8.84
N ALA A 150 2.52 21.34 9.89
CA ALA A 150 2.45 20.08 10.64
C ALA A 150 1.11 19.89 11.34
N LEU A 151 0.55 20.95 11.95
CA LEU A 151 -0.77 20.88 12.60
C LEU A 151 -1.90 20.73 11.56
N SER A 152 -1.84 21.48 10.46
CA SER A 152 -2.76 21.37 9.33
C SER A 152 -2.77 19.95 8.73
N ALA A 153 -1.61 19.33 8.57
CA ALA A 153 -1.48 17.95 8.10
C ALA A 153 -2.07 16.95 9.12
N LYS A 154 -1.83 17.16 10.42
CA LYS A 154 -2.38 16.32 11.49
C LYS A 154 -3.89 16.38 11.57
N MET A 155 -4.49 17.56 11.40
CA MET A 155 -5.95 17.71 11.35
C MET A 155 -6.56 16.98 10.15
N LEU A 156 -5.91 17.04 8.97
CA LEU A 156 -6.35 16.29 7.79
C LEU A 156 -6.24 14.77 8.01
N GLU A 157 -5.13 14.32 8.57
CA GLU A 157 -4.92 12.91 8.90
C GLU A 157 -5.98 12.40 9.88
N ALA A 158 -6.18 13.10 11.00
CA ALA A 158 -7.18 12.75 12.02
C ALA A 158 -8.60 12.66 11.43
N LEU A 159 -9.01 13.64 10.62
CA LEU A 159 -10.32 13.62 9.96
C LEU A 159 -10.44 12.48 8.93
N SER A 160 -9.37 12.21 8.19
CA SER A 160 -9.35 11.14 7.17
C SER A 160 -9.44 9.76 7.80
N ILE A 161 -8.72 9.52 8.91
CA ILE A 161 -8.81 8.27 9.66
C ILE A 161 -10.20 8.13 10.29
N ALA A 162 -10.73 9.19 10.91
CA ALA A 162 -12.07 9.16 11.50
C ALA A 162 -13.15 8.84 10.45
N THR A 163 -13.10 9.48 9.29
CA THR A 163 -14.07 9.22 8.20
C THR A 163 -13.94 7.81 7.62
N LEU A 164 -12.72 7.28 7.47
CA LEU A 164 -12.50 5.89 7.05
C LEU A 164 -13.05 4.87 8.05
N LEU A 165 -12.88 5.13 9.34
CA LEU A 165 -13.41 4.26 10.41
C LEU A 165 -14.93 4.22 10.44
N HIS A 166 -15.58 5.32 10.08
CA HIS A 166 -17.04 5.40 9.95
C HIS A 166 -17.55 4.78 8.64
N GLN A 167 -16.91 5.06 7.50
CA GLN A 167 -17.30 4.61 6.16
C GLN A 167 -16.07 4.26 5.33
N LYS A 168 -15.86 2.96 5.09
CA LYS A 168 -14.68 2.46 4.37
C LYS A 168 -14.67 2.81 2.88
N GLN A 169 -15.84 2.83 2.24
CA GLN A 169 -15.96 3.06 0.79
C GLN A 169 -16.10 4.55 0.46
N ASN A 170 -17.31 5.10 0.50
CA ASN A 170 -17.58 6.50 0.16
C ASN A 170 -17.95 7.28 1.42
N VAL A 171 -17.38 8.47 1.59
CA VAL A 171 -17.72 9.35 2.72
C VAL A 171 -18.90 10.22 2.33
N SER A 172 -19.96 10.17 3.13
CA SER A 172 -21.13 11.02 2.91
C SER A 172 -20.96 12.39 3.53
N ASP A 173 -21.63 13.41 2.97
CA ASP A 173 -21.56 14.81 3.44
C ASP A 173 -21.90 14.90 4.94
N LYS A 174 -22.93 14.16 5.38
CA LYS A 174 -23.33 14.10 6.79
C LYS A 174 -22.21 13.65 7.75
N VAL A 175 -21.45 12.63 7.37
CA VAL A 175 -20.40 12.05 8.23
C VAL A 175 -19.18 12.96 8.24
N ALA A 176 -18.74 13.42 7.07
CA ALA A 176 -17.57 14.30 6.93
C ALA A 176 -17.76 15.62 7.68
N LEU A 177 -18.88 16.33 7.45
CA LEU A 177 -19.13 17.62 8.08
C LEU A 177 -19.33 17.51 9.60
N SER A 178 -20.01 16.46 10.07
CA SER A 178 -20.18 16.21 11.50
C SER A 178 -18.84 15.93 12.21
N LEU A 179 -17.99 15.09 11.60
CA LEU A 179 -16.66 14.80 12.17
C LEU A 179 -15.72 16.00 12.10
N LYS A 180 -15.80 16.80 11.03
CA LYS A 180 -15.05 18.06 10.92
C LYS A 180 -15.41 19.02 12.04
N ALA A 181 -16.70 19.24 12.28
CA ALA A 181 -17.17 20.11 13.37
C ALA A 181 -16.61 19.64 14.73
N LYS A 182 -16.78 18.34 15.05
CA LYS A 182 -16.23 17.74 16.28
C LYS A 182 -14.72 17.85 16.40
N LEU A 183 -13.98 17.76 15.29
CA LEU A 183 -12.54 17.91 15.29
C LEU A 183 -12.15 19.35 15.63
N ILE A 184 -12.80 20.34 14.99
CA ILE A 184 -12.57 21.75 15.26
C ILE A 184 -12.88 22.08 16.73
N ASP A 185 -14.00 21.56 17.26
CA ASP A 185 -14.36 21.73 18.67
C ASP A 185 -13.32 21.10 19.61
N SER A 186 -12.73 19.96 19.22
CA SER A 186 -11.70 19.28 20.04
C SER A 186 -10.38 20.03 20.14
N LEU A 187 -10.15 21.06 19.32
CA LEU A 187 -8.97 21.91 19.44
C LEU A 187 -9.06 22.84 20.66
N ALA A 188 -10.26 23.06 21.21
CA ALA A 188 -10.52 23.92 22.37
C ALA A 188 -9.90 25.33 22.26
N ILE A 189 -9.80 25.87 21.04
CA ILE A 189 -9.30 27.22 20.77
C ILE A 189 -10.40 28.21 21.17
N GLY A 190 -10.11 29.11 22.10
CA GLY A 190 -11.03 30.17 22.53
C GLY A 190 -12.04 29.78 23.61
N ASP A 191 -12.02 28.53 24.08
CA ASP A 191 -12.79 28.19 25.28
C ASP A 191 -12.07 28.87 26.46
N ASP A 192 -12.78 29.72 27.23
CA ASP A 192 -12.31 30.50 28.42
C ASP A 192 -11.70 29.65 29.57
N VAL A 193 -11.27 28.42 29.30
CA VAL A 193 -10.53 27.58 30.20
C VAL A 193 -9.14 28.19 30.35
N ALA A 194 -8.99 29.02 31.39
CA ALA A 194 -7.68 29.43 31.89
C ALA A 194 -6.73 28.22 31.86
N PRO A 195 -5.51 28.37 31.29
CA PRO A 195 -4.56 27.27 31.23
C PRO A 195 -4.44 26.64 32.62
N VAL A 196 -4.62 25.32 32.70
CA VAL A 196 -4.40 24.58 33.95
C VAL A 196 -3.02 25.00 34.48
N PRO A 197 -2.85 25.29 35.79
CA PRO A 197 -1.60 25.88 36.31
C PRO A 197 -0.32 25.12 35.94
N GLU A 198 -0.38 23.80 35.75
CA GLU A 198 0.75 22.97 35.27
C GLU A 198 1.07 23.14 33.78
N ALA A 199 0.10 23.58 32.96
CA ALA A 199 0.27 23.88 31.53
C ALA A 199 0.62 25.35 31.27
N ALA A 200 0.40 26.24 32.24
CA ALA A 200 0.74 27.67 32.15
C ALA A 200 2.26 27.92 32.05
N ASP A 201 3.09 27.03 32.60
CA ASP A 201 4.57 27.11 32.52
C ASP A 201 5.18 26.27 31.38
N ALA A 202 4.35 25.54 30.63
CA ALA A 202 4.83 24.69 29.54
C ALA A 202 5.14 25.51 28.28
N LEU A 203 6.34 25.32 27.70
CA LEU A 203 6.74 25.91 26.43
C LEU A 203 5.69 25.64 25.33
N ALA A 204 5.45 26.61 24.45
CA ALA A 204 4.53 26.50 23.32
C ALA A 204 4.69 25.21 22.49
N SER A 205 5.94 24.77 22.24
CA SER A 205 6.23 23.51 21.55
C SER A 205 5.68 22.27 22.27
N THR A 206 5.70 22.27 23.61
CA THR A 206 5.14 21.18 24.43
C THR A 206 3.62 21.18 24.34
N ARG A 207 2.98 22.35 24.42
CA ARG A 207 1.52 22.49 24.26
C ARG A 207 1.06 22.00 22.88
N LEU A 208 1.78 22.37 21.81
CA LEU A 208 1.53 21.88 20.45
C LEU A 208 1.74 20.36 20.32
N MET A 209 2.76 19.81 20.98
CA MET A 209 2.99 18.36 21.02
C MET A 209 1.81 17.62 21.65
N HIS A 210 1.24 18.14 22.75
CA HIS A 210 0.05 17.58 23.37
C HIS A 210 -1.17 17.66 22.44
N LEU A 211 -1.42 18.81 21.81
CA LEU A 211 -2.51 18.96 20.85
C LEU A 211 -2.40 17.95 19.68
N ARG A 212 -1.19 17.75 19.14
CA ARG A 212 -0.94 16.75 18.09
C ARG A 212 -1.27 15.33 18.55
N LYS A 213 -0.90 14.99 19.78
CA LYS A 213 -1.22 13.69 20.39
C LYS A 213 -2.73 13.52 20.58
N ASP A 214 -3.44 14.58 20.96
CA ASP A 214 -4.89 14.54 21.08
C ASP A 214 -5.57 14.33 19.71
N LEU A 215 -5.06 14.98 18.66
CA LEU A 215 -5.49 14.75 17.28
C LEU A 215 -5.22 13.32 16.79
N ASP A 216 -4.07 12.72 17.15
CA ASP A 216 -3.80 11.31 16.83
C ASP A 216 -4.83 10.37 17.48
N SER A 217 -5.31 10.72 18.68
CA SER A 217 -6.34 9.96 19.40
C SER A 217 -7.78 10.27 18.98
N PHE A 218 -7.99 11.36 18.22
CA PHE A 218 -9.32 11.84 17.86
C PHE A 218 -10.15 10.77 17.15
N ALA A 219 -9.56 10.12 16.13
CA ALA A 219 -10.26 9.14 15.33
C ALA A 219 -10.70 7.91 16.15
N GLN A 220 -9.90 7.52 17.14
CA GLN A 220 -10.22 6.41 18.05
C GLN A 220 -11.38 6.78 18.99
N LYS A 221 -11.40 8.03 19.49
CA LYS A 221 -12.50 8.55 20.32
C LYS A 221 -13.84 8.60 19.59
N GLN A 222 -13.83 8.70 18.25
CA GLN A 222 -15.05 8.70 17.43
C GLN A 222 -15.55 7.31 17.02
N GLN A 223 -14.83 6.22 17.38
CA GLN A 223 -15.27 4.87 17.01
C GLN A 223 -16.59 4.48 17.67
N THR A 224 -17.49 3.89 16.87
CA THR A 224 -18.62 3.11 17.37
C THR A 224 -18.20 1.64 17.47
N ARG A 225 -18.80 0.88 18.40
CA ARG A 225 -18.42 -0.49 18.88
C ARG A 225 -18.09 -1.58 17.83
N MET A 226 -18.19 -1.33 16.51
CA MET A 226 -18.05 -2.34 15.45
C MET A 226 -16.86 -2.16 14.50
N SER A 227 -15.97 -1.19 14.71
CA SER A 227 -14.84 -0.93 13.79
C SER A 227 -13.50 -1.10 14.51
N ILE A 228 -12.90 -2.29 14.43
CA ILE A 228 -11.53 -2.56 14.90
C ILE A 228 -10.61 -2.49 13.68
N ILE A 229 -10.00 -1.34 13.43
CA ILE A 229 -8.81 -1.26 12.57
C ILE A 229 -7.60 -1.23 13.51
N GLY A 230 -6.66 -2.15 13.30
CA GLY A 230 -5.43 -2.24 14.08
C GLY A 230 -4.51 -1.03 13.87
N THR A 231 -3.61 -0.78 14.82
CA THR A 231 -2.70 0.37 14.87
C THR A 231 -1.58 0.37 13.82
N THR A 232 -1.42 -0.72 13.06
CA THR A 232 -0.43 -0.86 11.98
C THR A 232 -1.12 -0.96 10.63
N LEU A 233 -1.02 0.10 9.83
CA LEU A 233 -1.58 0.14 8.48
C LEU A 233 -0.78 -0.75 7.53
N ASN A 234 -1.43 -1.71 6.87
CA ASN A 234 -0.84 -2.43 5.75
C ASN A 234 -0.78 -1.53 4.48
N CYS A 235 -0.13 -2.00 3.42
CA CYS A 235 0.03 -1.22 2.17
C CYS A 235 -1.31 -0.78 1.55
N ALA A 236 -2.34 -1.65 1.60
CA ALA A 236 -3.67 -1.32 1.10
C ALA A 236 -4.39 -0.27 1.98
N GLU A 237 -4.16 -0.30 3.28
CA GLU A 237 -4.69 0.69 4.24
C GLU A 237 -3.98 2.05 4.10
N SER A 238 -2.70 2.06 3.79
CA SER A 238 -1.94 3.28 3.49
C SER A 238 -2.44 3.95 2.19
N GLN A 239 -2.70 3.18 1.13
CA GLN A 239 -3.25 3.71 -0.11
C GLN A 239 -4.69 4.22 0.07
N ALA A 240 -5.51 3.51 0.86
CA ALA A 240 -6.87 3.96 1.19
C ALA A 240 -6.86 5.27 2.00
N LEU A 241 -5.91 5.43 2.93
CA LEU A 241 -5.73 6.67 3.69
C LEU A 241 -5.35 7.84 2.78
N SER A 242 -4.36 7.66 1.90
CA SER A 242 -3.95 8.71 0.96
C SER A 242 -5.10 9.13 0.03
N THR A 243 -5.88 8.16 -0.46
CA THR A 243 -7.06 8.44 -1.29
C THR A 243 -8.11 9.24 -0.51
N ARG A 244 -8.41 8.87 0.74
CA ARG A 244 -9.34 9.61 1.59
C ARG A 244 -8.81 11.01 1.89
N GLN A 245 -7.53 11.18 2.17
CA GLN A 245 -6.93 12.50 2.44
C GLN A 245 -7.14 13.45 1.27
N CYS A 246 -6.96 12.99 0.03
CA CYS A 246 -7.23 13.80 -1.17
C CYS A 246 -8.71 14.22 -1.23
N GLU A 247 -9.65 13.29 -1.00
CA GLU A 247 -11.09 13.58 -1.01
C GLU A 247 -11.50 14.57 0.08
N ILE A 248 -11.02 14.36 1.31
CA ILE A 248 -11.28 15.24 2.46
C ILE A 248 -10.68 16.62 2.20
N SER A 249 -9.42 16.69 1.76
CA SER A 249 -8.76 17.97 1.51
C SER A 249 -9.36 18.74 0.34
N ALA A 250 -9.94 18.06 -0.66
CA ALA A 250 -10.54 18.74 -1.80
C ALA A 250 -11.95 19.28 -1.49
N LYS A 251 -12.76 18.49 -0.76
CA LYS A 251 -14.20 18.77 -0.62
C LYS A 251 -14.62 19.31 0.73
N TYR A 252 -14.04 18.82 1.83
CA TYR A 252 -14.58 19.07 3.17
C TYR A 252 -13.68 19.92 4.06
N PHE A 253 -12.35 19.81 3.91
CA PHE A 253 -11.42 20.54 4.75
C PHE A 253 -10.20 21.05 3.95
N ARG A 254 -10.43 22.15 3.23
CA ARG A 254 -9.46 22.73 2.30
C ARG A 254 -8.19 23.16 3.01
N LYS A 255 -7.08 23.22 2.26
CA LYS A 255 -5.77 23.55 2.83
C LYS A 255 -5.78 24.92 3.48
N GLU A 256 -6.40 25.89 2.83
CA GLU A 256 -6.48 27.28 3.27
C GLU A 256 -7.22 27.40 4.62
N GLU A 257 -8.34 26.68 4.77
CA GLU A 257 -9.09 26.61 6.03
C GLU A 257 -8.29 25.92 7.14
N ARG A 258 -7.59 24.82 6.82
CA ARG A 258 -6.75 24.10 7.79
C ARG A 258 -5.60 24.96 8.28
N GLU A 259 -4.92 25.67 7.38
CA GLU A 259 -3.83 26.59 7.72
C GLU A 259 -4.34 27.80 8.51
N ALA A 260 -5.55 28.29 8.20
CA ALA A 260 -6.21 29.33 8.98
C ALA A 260 -6.41 28.90 10.44
N ILE A 261 -7.11 27.79 10.65
CA ILE A 261 -7.38 27.26 11.99
C ILE A 261 -6.08 26.86 12.72
N ALA A 262 -5.13 26.24 12.02
CA ALA A 262 -3.83 25.87 12.60
C ALA A 262 -3.03 27.09 13.05
N THR A 263 -3.07 28.21 12.31
CA THR A 263 -2.41 29.44 12.72
C THR A 263 -3.04 30.03 13.98
N LEU A 264 -4.38 30.05 14.06
CA LEU A 264 -5.08 30.48 15.28
C LEU A 264 -4.70 29.59 16.47
N ALA A 265 -4.62 28.28 16.27
CA ALA A 265 -4.19 27.34 17.30
C ALA A 265 -2.75 27.60 17.77
N VAL A 266 -1.81 27.83 16.84
CA VAL A 266 -0.41 28.15 17.17
C VAL A 266 -0.33 29.45 17.96
N LYS A 267 -1.03 30.51 17.52
CA LYS A 267 -1.08 31.79 18.23
C LYS A 267 -1.65 31.63 19.65
N TYR A 268 -2.72 30.86 19.80
CA TYR A 268 -3.35 30.60 21.10
C TYR A 268 -2.42 29.87 22.08
N LEU A 269 -1.65 28.90 21.59
CA LEU A 269 -0.79 28.05 22.42
C LEU A 269 0.58 28.67 22.73
N ASP A 270 0.90 29.82 22.14
CA ASP A 270 2.21 30.48 22.24
C ASP A 270 2.10 31.91 22.83
N PRO A 271 1.58 32.10 24.04
CA PRO A 271 1.50 33.42 24.68
C PRO A 271 2.88 34.08 24.88
N GLU A 272 3.97 33.32 24.77
CA GLU A 272 5.34 33.81 24.85
C GLU A 272 5.93 34.25 23.50
N PHE A 273 5.18 34.14 22.39
CA PHE A 273 5.58 34.60 21.04
C PHE A 273 6.86 33.94 20.47
N ASN A 274 7.11 32.66 20.78
CA ASN A 274 8.25 31.92 20.25
C ASN A 274 8.00 31.37 18.83
N LEU A 275 6.74 31.15 18.49
CA LEU A 275 6.21 30.51 17.30
C LEU A 275 5.28 31.42 16.50
N HIS A 276 5.04 32.65 16.94
CA HIS A 276 4.35 33.66 16.14
C HIS A 276 4.82 35.07 16.46
N CYS A 277 4.48 36.02 15.59
CA CYS A 277 4.95 37.38 15.71
C CYS A 277 4.18 38.17 16.78
N ALA A 278 4.90 38.77 17.74
CA ALA A 278 4.33 39.60 18.82
C ALA A 278 3.90 41.01 18.37
N ASN A 279 4.35 41.47 17.19
CA ASN A 279 4.14 42.84 16.76
C ASN A 279 2.70 43.07 16.30
N GLU A 280 2.05 44.13 16.78
CA GLU A 280 0.73 44.56 16.31
C GLU A 280 0.78 45.14 14.89
N ILE A 281 1.84 45.88 14.58
CA ILE A 281 2.09 46.41 13.24
C ILE A 281 3.38 45.77 12.76
N CYS A 282 3.26 44.86 11.80
CA CYS A 282 4.40 44.16 11.22
C CYS A 282 4.26 44.10 9.71
N THR A 283 5.34 44.41 8.99
CA THR A 283 5.39 44.27 7.54
C THR A 283 5.87 42.87 7.16
N ALA A 284 5.40 42.36 6.02
CA ALA A 284 5.86 41.09 5.46
C ALA A 284 7.40 41.04 5.27
N GLU A 285 8.01 42.18 4.95
CA GLU A 285 9.44 42.30 4.69
C GLU A 285 10.28 42.07 5.95
N GLU A 286 9.79 42.52 7.11
CA GLU A 286 10.54 42.49 8.37
C GLU A 286 10.16 41.29 9.28
N CYS A 287 8.99 40.66 9.06
CA CYS A 287 8.51 39.60 9.94
C CYS A 287 9.28 38.27 9.77
N GLU A 288 9.97 37.78 10.80
CA GLU A 288 10.68 36.49 10.74
C GLU A 288 9.77 35.29 10.41
N PHE A 289 8.48 35.39 10.72
CA PHE A 289 7.48 34.35 10.47
C PHE A 289 6.85 34.43 9.06
N TYR A 290 7.11 35.51 8.32
CA TYR A 290 6.59 35.66 6.96
C TYR A 290 7.05 34.51 6.07
N VAL A 291 6.09 33.92 5.34
CA VAL A 291 6.33 32.78 4.46
C VAL A 291 6.96 33.24 3.15
N VAL A 292 8.18 32.77 2.90
CA VAL A 292 8.94 33.04 1.69
C VAL A 292 9.17 31.75 0.90
N SER A 293 9.23 31.86 -0.43
CA SER A 293 9.66 30.75 -1.28
C SER A 293 11.17 30.57 -1.20
N CYS A 294 11.65 29.33 -1.26
CA CYS A 294 13.07 29.04 -1.37
C CYS A 294 13.67 29.69 -2.64
N PRO A 295 14.82 30.38 -2.55
CA PRO A 295 15.42 31.06 -3.71
C PRO A 295 16.16 30.10 -4.68
N ASN A 296 16.36 28.83 -4.29
CA ASN A 296 17.07 27.85 -5.11
C ASN A 296 16.18 27.37 -6.26
N ASP A 297 16.68 27.46 -7.49
CA ASP A 297 15.94 27.08 -8.70
C ASP A 297 15.48 25.62 -8.67
N GLY A 298 14.20 25.40 -8.97
CA GLY A 298 13.53 24.10 -8.89
C GLY A 298 13.01 23.70 -7.50
N CYS A 299 13.31 24.45 -6.42
CA CYS A 299 12.72 24.21 -5.12
C CYS A 299 11.33 24.87 -4.98
N THR A 300 10.30 24.10 -4.66
CA THR A 300 8.92 24.58 -4.47
C THR A 300 8.55 24.82 -3.00
N ARG A 301 9.49 24.64 -2.07
CA ARG A 301 9.25 24.80 -0.62
C ARG A 301 8.97 26.27 -0.30
N LYS A 302 7.93 26.49 0.50
CA LYS A 302 7.57 27.76 1.12
C LYS A 302 7.64 27.59 2.63
N LEU A 303 8.33 28.50 3.32
CA LEU A 303 8.59 28.41 4.75
C LEU A 303 8.81 29.80 5.34
N SER A 304 8.61 29.95 6.65
CA SER A 304 8.92 31.17 7.38
C SER A 304 10.38 31.55 7.18
N ARG A 305 10.65 32.86 7.06
CA ARG A 305 12.00 33.41 6.90
C ARG A 305 12.98 32.88 7.97
N LYS A 306 12.51 32.70 9.20
CA LYS A 306 13.22 32.05 10.33
C LYS A 306 13.85 30.71 9.95
N HIS A 307 13.17 29.89 9.15
CA HIS A 307 13.60 28.53 8.78
C HIS A 307 14.39 28.47 7.47
N LEU A 308 14.39 29.55 6.68
CA LEU A 308 15.07 29.60 5.38
C LEU A 308 16.58 29.28 5.47
N PRO A 309 17.35 29.81 6.45
CA PRO A 309 18.77 29.48 6.58
C PRO A 309 19.01 27.99 6.83
N HIS A 310 18.21 27.37 7.70
CA HIS A 310 18.33 25.96 8.02
C HIS A 310 18.00 25.09 6.80
N HIS A 311 16.88 25.38 6.14
CA HIS A 311 16.48 24.70 4.92
C HIS A 311 17.57 24.78 3.85
N ASP A 312 18.05 25.99 3.55
CA ASP A 312 19.08 26.21 2.53
C ASP A 312 20.38 25.44 2.85
N GLN A 313 20.83 25.46 4.10
CA GLN A 313 22.10 24.83 4.49
C GLN A 313 22.02 23.31 4.63
N MET A 314 20.93 22.78 5.17
CA MET A 314 20.86 21.38 5.60
C MET A 314 19.96 20.51 4.72
N GLU A 315 18.87 21.06 4.20
CA GLU A 315 17.79 20.27 3.59
C GLU A 315 17.66 20.44 2.08
N CYS A 316 17.96 21.63 1.55
CA CYS A 316 17.60 21.98 0.19
C CYS A 316 18.38 21.14 -0.82
N GLY A 317 17.67 20.17 -1.43
CA GLY A 317 18.21 19.32 -2.50
C GLY A 317 18.57 20.08 -3.77
N TYR A 318 17.98 21.26 -3.98
CA TYR A 318 18.21 22.10 -5.17
C TYR A 318 19.33 23.11 -4.99
N LYS A 319 19.83 23.31 -3.76
CA LYS A 319 20.98 24.17 -3.53
C LYS A 319 22.17 23.68 -4.34
N VAL A 320 22.74 24.58 -5.12
CA VAL A 320 23.96 24.33 -5.87
C VAL A 320 25.12 24.24 -4.89
N ILE A 321 25.79 23.10 -4.88
CA ILE A 321 26.97 22.83 -4.05
C ILE A 321 28.17 22.51 -4.94
N SER A 322 29.35 22.79 -4.44
CA SER A 322 30.61 22.35 -5.07
C SER A 322 30.88 20.88 -4.77
N CYS A 323 31.58 20.21 -5.69
CA CYS A 323 31.98 18.84 -5.50
C CYS A 323 32.83 18.67 -4.22
N PRO A 324 32.46 17.75 -3.30
CA PRO A 324 33.23 17.52 -2.07
C PRO A 324 34.61 16.91 -2.32
N LEU A 325 34.85 16.33 -3.51
CA LEU A 325 36.16 15.84 -3.93
C LEU A 325 37.04 16.94 -4.54
N GLY A 326 36.52 18.16 -4.74
CA GLY A 326 37.29 19.29 -5.26
C GLY A 326 37.53 19.27 -6.77
N CYS A 327 36.69 18.60 -7.57
CA CYS A 327 36.82 18.60 -9.03
C CYS A 327 36.38 19.90 -9.72
N SER A 328 36.11 20.98 -8.97
CA SER A 328 35.63 22.30 -9.41
C SER A 328 34.21 22.36 -9.99
N ASP A 329 33.57 21.22 -10.25
CA ASP A 329 32.17 21.20 -10.71
C ASP A 329 31.19 21.59 -9.59
N THR A 330 30.10 22.22 -10.00
CA THR A 330 28.95 22.57 -9.14
C THR A 330 27.69 21.90 -9.64
N PHE A 331 26.86 21.42 -8.72
CA PHE A 331 25.61 20.72 -9.06
C PHE A 331 24.58 20.85 -7.92
N PRO A 332 23.28 20.66 -8.20
CA PRO A 332 22.27 20.56 -7.15
C PRO A 332 22.59 19.44 -6.17
N ARG A 333 22.43 19.69 -4.86
CA ARG A 333 22.73 18.73 -3.77
C ARG A 333 22.13 17.34 -4.00
N ASN A 334 20.91 17.25 -4.54
CA ASN A 334 20.22 15.98 -4.83
C ASN A 334 20.87 15.17 -5.97
N ARG A 335 21.77 15.76 -6.77
CA ARG A 335 22.56 15.09 -7.80
C ARG A 335 23.98 14.72 -7.36
N LYS A 336 24.31 14.97 -6.09
CA LYS A 336 25.63 14.68 -5.53
C LYS A 336 26.05 13.23 -5.77
N ASP A 337 25.20 12.27 -5.44
CA ASP A 337 25.57 10.86 -5.49
C ASP A 337 25.78 10.39 -6.94
N VAL A 338 24.94 10.86 -7.86
CA VAL A 338 25.09 10.60 -9.31
C VAL A 338 26.40 11.19 -9.85
N HIS A 339 26.72 12.43 -9.46
CA HIS A 339 28.00 13.04 -9.85
C HIS A 339 29.19 12.24 -9.31
N LEU A 340 29.18 11.88 -8.02
CA LEU A 340 30.29 11.16 -7.39
C LEU A 340 30.49 9.75 -7.96
N ALA A 341 29.40 9.07 -8.34
CA ALA A 341 29.46 7.74 -8.94
C ALA A 341 29.99 7.77 -10.39
N ASP A 342 29.45 8.67 -11.22
CA ASP A 342 29.59 8.52 -12.68
C ASP A 342 30.35 9.66 -13.37
N ALA A 343 30.22 10.90 -12.89
CA ALA A 343 30.71 12.08 -13.60
C ALA A 343 32.02 12.63 -13.03
N CYS A 344 32.23 12.55 -11.72
CA CYS A 344 33.31 13.24 -11.03
C CYS A 344 34.69 12.80 -11.51
N SER A 345 35.48 13.73 -12.05
CA SER A 345 36.83 13.44 -12.53
C SER A 345 37.80 13.00 -11.42
N TYR A 346 37.47 13.31 -10.15
CA TYR A 346 38.29 12.98 -8.99
C TYR A 346 37.81 11.72 -8.26
N ARG A 347 36.75 11.05 -8.75
CA ARG A 347 36.31 9.76 -8.21
C ARG A 347 37.39 8.71 -8.40
N ILE A 348 37.48 7.78 -7.45
CA ILE A 348 38.42 6.66 -7.52
C ILE A 348 37.83 5.56 -8.41
N VAL A 349 38.59 5.17 -9.43
CA VAL A 349 38.23 4.10 -10.36
C VAL A 349 39.32 3.04 -10.38
N LYS A 350 38.89 1.78 -10.53
CA LYS A 350 39.82 0.66 -10.71
C LYS A 350 40.32 0.62 -12.15
N CYS A 351 41.57 0.22 -12.35
CA CYS A 351 42.07 -0.06 -13.68
C CYS A 351 41.19 -1.12 -14.39
N PRO A 352 40.84 -0.96 -15.69
CA PRO A 352 40.15 -1.98 -16.47
C PRO A 352 40.81 -3.37 -16.42
N PHE A 353 42.14 -3.42 -16.25
CA PHE A 353 42.92 -4.65 -16.10
C PHE A 353 42.93 -5.21 -14.67
N ALA A 354 42.13 -4.66 -13.74
CA ALA A 354 42.05 -5.17 -12.37
C ALA A 354 41.58 -6.62 -12.30
N LYS A 355 40.69 -7.03 -13.21
CA LYS A 355 40.20 -8.42 -13.31
C LYS A 355 41.30 -9.43 -13.69
N ILE A 356 42.39 -8.95 -14.29
CA ILE A 356 43.53 -9.78 -14.69
C ILE A 356 44.78 -9.50 -13.85
N GLY A 357 44.66 -8.75 -12.75
CA GLY A 357 45.71 -8.63 -11.73
C GLY A 357 46.33 -7.25 -11.51
N CYS A 358 45.88 -6.19 -12.19
CA CYS A 358 46.36 -4.84 -11.87
C CYS A 358 45.70 -4.30 -10.58
N PRO A 359 46.44 -4.07 -9.47
CA PRO A 359 45.84 -3.67 -8.19
C PRO A 359 45.54 -2.16 -8.10
N THR A 360 45.91 -1.39 -9.14
CA THR A 360 45.93 0.07 -9.08
C THR A 360 44.53 0.67 -9.15
N GLU A 361 44.24 1.56 -8.21
CA GLU A 361 43.08 2.45 -8.21
C GLU A 361 43.59 3.90 -8.33
N VAL A 362 43.04 4.66 -9.28
CA VAL A 362 43.44 6.04 -9.59
C VAL A 362 42.23 6.95 -9.66
N LYS A 363 42.42 8.28 -9.65
CA LYS A 363 41.33 9.19 -9.99
C LYS A 363 40.94 9.00 -11.45
N ALA A 364 39.67 9.16 -11.77
CA ALA A 364 39.18 9.01 -13.14
C ALA A 364 39.95 9.87 -14.17
N LYS A 365 40.36 11.09 -13.78
CA LYS A 365 41.19 11.96 -14.63
C LYS A 365 42.60 11.41 -14.92
N ASP A 366 43.16 10.62 -14.01
CA ASP A 366 44.54 10.10 -14.10
C ASP A 366 44.56 8.68 -14.72
N LEU A 367 43.38 8.08 -14.97
CA LEU A 367 43.25 6.75 -15.57
C LEU A 367 43.85 6.65 -16.98
N PRO A 368 43.64 7.61 -17.90
CA PRO A 368 44.27 7.58 -19.22
C PRO A 368 45.80 7.51 -19.13
N ASP A 369 46.40 8.36 -18.29
CA ASP A 369 47.86 8.40 -18.08
C ASP A 369 48.37 7.08 -17.50
N HIS A 370 47.67 6.50 -16.53
CA HIS A 370 48.01 5.18 -15.99
C HIS A 370 47.98 4.09 -17.07
N LEU A 371 46.97 4.07 -17.93
CA LEU A 371 46.82 3.08 -19.00
C LEU A 371 47.96 3.18 -20.03
N GLU A 372 48.36 4.39 -20.40
CA GLU A 372 49.44 4.64 -21.34
C GLU A 372 50.81 4.23 -20.75
N GLN A 373 51.12 4.71 -19.54
CA GLN A 373 52.40 4.47 -18.88
C GLN A 373 52.62 3.00 -18.49
N ASN A 374 51.55 2.22 -18.30
CA ASN A 374 51.61 0.82 -17.85
C ASN A 374 51.19 -0.18 -18.93
N SER A 375 51.12 0.23 -20.19
CA SER A 375 50.68 -0.60 -21.32
C SER A 375 51.45 -1.93 -21.45
N SER A 376 52.78 -1.92 -21.29
CA SER A 376 53.60 -3.15 -21.34
C SER A 376 53.30 -4.11 -20.18
N SER A 377 53.07 -3.59 -18.97
CA SER A 377 52.69 -4.41 -17.81
C SER A 377 51.29 -5.00 -18.00
N HIS A 378 50.34 -4.22 -18.51
CA HIS A 378 48.99 -4.69 -18.82
C HIS A 378 48.99 -5.76 -19.92
N LEU A 379 49.85 -5.62 -20.93
CA LEU A 379 50.04 -6.65 -21.96
C LEU A 379 50.58 -7.95 -21.35
N LEU A 380 51.59 -7.87 -20.48
CA LEU A 380 52.15 -9.05 -19.81
C LEU A 380 51.11 -9.77 -18.93
N LEU A 381 50.32 -9.03 -18.14
CA LEU A 381 49.22 -9.59 -17.36
C LEU A 381 48.19 -10.30 -18.26
N THR A 382 47.88 -9.70 -19.41
CA THR A 382 46.96 -10.28 -20.40
C THR A 382 47.53 -11.59 -20.97
N CYS A 383 48.79 -11.62 -21.39
CA CYS A 383 49.46 -12.82 -21.89
C CYS A 383 49.50 -13.94 -20.85
N ASN A 384 49.86 -13.63 -19.60
CA ASN A 384 49.87 -14.60 -18.52
C ASN A 384 48.48 -15.21 -18.29
N ARG A 385 47.44 -14.37 -18.26
CA ARG A 385 46.06 -14.82 -18.10
C ARG A 385 45.57 -15.67 -19.28
N MET A 386 45.98 -15.34 -20.50
CA MET A 386 45.68 -16.14 -21.69
C MET A 386 46.32 -17.53 -21.62
N MET A 387 47.58 -17.64 -21.19
CA MET A 387 48.25 -18.94 -21.01
C MET A 387 47.58 -19.79 -19.91
N GLU A 388 47.14 -19.17 -18.82
CA GLU A 388 46.35 -19.86 -17.79
C GLU A 388 45.03 -20.40 -18.36
N TYR A 389 44.30 -19.59 -19.13
CA TYR A 389 43.07 -20.03 -19.78
C TYR A 389 43.32 -21.14 -20.78
N GLU A 390 44.38 -21.07 -21.59
CA GLU A 390 44.74 -22.16 -22.51
C GLU A 390 44.96 -23.48 -21.77
N ASN A 391 45.66 -23.44 -20.62
CA ASN A 391 45.86 -24.62 -19.78
C ASN A 391 44.54 -25.16 -19.20
N VAL A 392 43.63 -24.27 -18.78
CA VAL A 392 42.30 -24.67 -18.30
C VAL A 392 41.46 -25.27 -19.43
N PHE A 393 41.44 -24.66 -20.62
CA PHE A 393 40.75 -25.18 -21.80
C PHE A 393 41.30 -26.55 -22.21
N ARG A 394 42.62 -26.73 -22.19
CA ARG A 394 43.24 -28.03 -22.49
C ARG A 394 42.79 -29.12 -21.51
N LYS A 395 42.74 -28.80 -20.21
CA LYS A 395 42.22 -29.72 -19.18
C LYS A 395 40.73 -29.99 -19.34
N MET A 396 39.94 -28.98 -19.71
CA MET A 396 38.50 -29.12 -19.92
C MET A 396 38.20 -30.00 -21.14
N ASN A 397 38.88 -29.78 -22.26
CA ASN A 397 38.76 -30.61 -23.45
C ASN A 397 39.16 -32.08 -23.15
N ALA A 398 40.25 -32.30 -22.41
CA ALA A 398 40.63 -33.66 -22.00
C ALA A 398 39.55 -34.35 -21.13
N LYS A 399 38.85 -33.59 -20.28
CA LYS A 399 37.71 -34.13 -19.51
C LYS A 399 36.50 -34.43 -20.39
N ILE A 400 36.20 -33.56 -21.36
CA ILE A 400 35.14 -33.79 -22.34
C ILE A 400 35.42 -35.09 -23.09
N ASP A 401 36.63 -35.26 -23.63
CA ASP A 401 37.02 -36.49 -24.35
C ASP A 401 36.90 -37.75 -23.47
N ALA A 402 37.27 -37.65 -22.19
CA ALA A 402 37.15 -38.78 -21.25
C ALA A 402 35.69 -39.15 -20.98
N VAL A 403 34.84 -38.14 -20.73
CA VAL A 403 33.40 -38.32 -20.51
C VAL A 403 32.70 -38.85 -21.76
N GLU A 404 33.11 -38.41 -22.95
CA GLU A 404 32.58 -38.92 -24.22
C GLU A 404 32.93 -40.40 -24.42
N LYS A 405 34.18 -40.79 -24.13
CA LYS A 405 34.61 -42.20 -24.19
C LYS A 405 33.87 -43.08 -23.18
N GLU A 406 33.69 -42.60 -21.95
CA GLU A 406 32.93 -43.33 -20.92
C GLU A 406 31.46 -43.48 -21.32
N ASN A 407 30.84 -42.41 -21.85
CA ASN A 407 29.48 -42.48 -22.38
C ASN A 407 29.35 -43.50 -23.51
N LEU A 408 30.32 -43.55 -24.43
CA LEU A 408 30.34 -44.55 -25.50
C LEU A 408 30.40 -45.97 -24.94
N TYR A 409 31.27 -46.20 -23.95
CA TYR A 409 31.43 -47.48 -23.28
C TYR A 409 30.16 -47.91 -22.52
N LEU A 410 29.57 -47.02 -21.74
CA LEU A 410 28.33 -47.27 -21.02
C LEU A 410 27.16 -47.57 -21.97
N LYS A 411 27.07 -46.86 -23.10
CA LYS A 411 26.08 -47.16 -24.15
C LYS A 411 26.25 -48.57 -24.71
N GLN A 412 27.48 -49.02 -24.97
CA GLN A 412 27.77 -50.38 -25.43
C GLN A 412 27.45 -51.45 -24.37
N GLN A 413 27.76 -51.18 -23.09
CA GLN A 413 27.39 -52.08 -22.01
C GLN A 413 25.87 -52.19 -21.83
N LEU A 414 25.17 -51.06 -21.96
CA LEU A 414 23.72 -51.01 -21.86
C LEU A 414 23.07 -51.81 -23.00
N SER A 415 23.53 -51.64 -24.25
CA SER A 415 23.03 -52.44 -25.38
C SER A 415 23.27 -53.93 -25.18
N ALA A 416 24.47 -54.32 -24.74
CA ALA A 416 24.79 -55.72 -24.46
C ALA A 416 23.93 -56.32 -23.31
N SER A 417 23.60 -55.50 -22.31
CA SER A 417 22.72 -55.91 -21.21
C SER A 417 21.27 -56.07 -21.66
N ILE A 418 20.79 -55.18 -22.56
CA ILE A 418 19.48 -55.28 -23.19
C ILE A 418 19.38 -56.58 -24.00
N ASP A 419 20.41 -56.92 -24.79
CA ASP A 419 20.44 -58.17 -25.57
C ASP A 419 20.37 -59.40 -24.66
N LYS A 420 21.17 -59.43 -23.59
CA LYS A 420 21.13 -60.51 -22.59
C LYS A 420 19.76 -60.63 -21.93
N LEU A 421 19.15 -59.51 -21.51
CA LEU A 421 17.80 -59.52 -20.95
C LEU A 421 16.76 -60.06 -21.94
N GLY A 422 16.91 -59.73 -23.23
CA GLY A 422 16.10 -60.30 -24.32
C GLY A 422 16.20 -61.83 -24.38
N THR A 423 17.39 -62.40 -24.27
CA THR A 423 17.58 -63.86 -24.26
C THR A 423 16.99 -64.53 -23.01
N VAL A 424 17.15 -63.91 -21.83
CA VAL A 424 16.57 -64.41 -20.58
C VAL A 424 15.04 -64.36 -20.64
N ALA A 425 14.47 -63.26 -21.12
CA ALA A 425 13.02 -63.12 -21.30
C ALA A 425 12.47 -64.20 -22.26
N ALA A 426 13.18 -64.51 -23.34
CA ALA A 426 12.81 -65.61 -24.23
C ALA A 426 12.85 -66.97 -23.51
N GLY A 427 13.90 -67.22 -22.72
CA GLY A 427 14.03 -68.44 -21.91
C GLY A 427 12.93 -68.58 -20.85
N VAL A 428 12.58 -67.50 -20.14
CA VAL A 428 11.48 -67.46 -19.18
C VAL A 428 10.15 -67.82 -19.85
N ARG A 429 9.86 -67.25 -21.03
CA ARG A 429 8.64 -67.60 -21.79
C ARG A 429 8.58 -69.08 -22.17
N VAL A 430 9.71 -69.70 -22.51
CA VAL A 430 9.79 -71.14 -22.81
C VAL A 430 9.56 -71.97 -21.53
N ASN A 431 10.20 -71.59 -20.43
CA ASN A 431 10.05 -72.30 -19.16
C ASN A 431 8.64 -72.15 -18.58
N GLU A 432 8.00 -71.00 -18.73
CA GLU A 432 6.60 -70.78 -18.33
C GLU A 432 5.66 -71.74 -19.08
N LYS A 433 5.85 -71.92 -20.40
CA LYS A 433 5.14 -72.93 -21.19
C LYS A 433 5.41 -74.36 -20.70
N LYS A 434 6.65 -74.68 -20.30
CA LYS A 434 6.98 -76.00 -19.73
C LYS A 434 6.37 -76.22 -18.34
N CYS A 435 6.45 -75.25 -17.44
CA CYS A 435 5.86 -75.33 -16.10
C CYS A 435 4.34 -75.49 -16.15
N THR A 436 3.67 -74.79 -17.06
CA THR A 436 2.22 -74.96 -17.28
C THR A 436 1.88 -76.35 -17.82
N SER A 437 2.72 -76.94 -18.68
CA SER A 437 2.58 -78.34 -19.12
C SER A 437 2.79 -79.32 -17.96
N LEU A 438 3.92 -79.23 -17.26
CA LEU A 438 4.25 -80.10 -16.14
C LEU A 438 3.24 -80.01 -15.00
N SER A 439 2.66 -78.83 -14.74
CA SER A 439 1.59 -78.67 -13.76
C SER A 439 0.34 -79.47 -14.14
N LYS A 440 -0.01 -79.52 -15.43
CA LYS A 440 -1.10 -80.37 -15.93
C LYS A 440 -0.75 -81.85 -15.74
N ASP A 441 0.47 -82.24 -16.09
CA ASP A 441 0.94 -83.62 -15.95
C ASP A 441 0.96 -84.07 -14.48
N MET A 442 1.42 -83.23 -13.57
CA MET A 442 1.48 -83.51 -12.14
C MET A 442 0.08 -83.66 -11.52
N LYS A 443 -0.89 -82.82 -11.91
CA LYS A 443 -2.30 -82.99 -11.52
C LYS A 443 -2.85 -84.33 -12.02
N HIS A 444 -2.47 -84.74 -13.23
CA HIS A 444 -2.86 -86.03 -13.79
C HIS A 444 -2.25 -87.20 -13.01
N ALA A 445 -0.95 -87.13 -12.69
CA ALA A 445 -0.24 -88.12 -11.90
C ALA A 445 -0.76 -88.22 -10.46
N GLU A 446 -1.09 -87.09 -9.81
CA GLU A 446 -1.68 -87.06 -8.47
C GLU A 446 -3.06 -87.74 -8.46
N SER A 447 -3.89 -87.47 -9.47
CA SER A 447 -5.16 -88.16 -9.68
C SER A 447 -4.96 -89.67 -9.85
N TYR A 448 -3.94 -90.06 -10.62
CA TYR A 448 -3.59 -91.46 -10.83
C TYR A 448 -3.10 -92.14 -9.54
N MET A 449 -2.18 -91.50 -8.80
CA MET A 449 -1.65 -92.01 -7.54
C MET A 449 -2.74 -92.17 -6.48
N LYS A 450 -3.64 -91.19 -6.30
CA LYS A 450 -4.78 -91.31 -5.37
C LYS A 450 -5.62 -92.55 -5.69
N THR A 451 -5.80 -92.83 -6.98
CA THR A 451 -6.53 -94.02 -7.45
C THR A 451 -5.76 -95.31 -7.12
N THR A 452 -4.44 -95.34 -7.29
CA THR A 452 -3.59 -96.51 -7.04
C THR A 452 -3.34 -96.78 -5.55
N THR A 453 -3.11 -95.75 -4.73
CA THR A 453 -2.97 -95.88 -3.27
C THR A 453 -4.25 -96.42 -2.65
N LYS A 454 -5.42 -95.99 -3.15
CA LYS A 454 -6.71 -96.58 -2.77
C LYS A 454 -6.71 -98.09 -3.05
N LYS A 455 -6.34 -98.51 -4.26
CA LYS A 455 -6.23 -99.93 -4.63
C LYS A 455 -5.20 -100.71 -3.80
N LEU A 456 -4.07 -100.11 -3.42
CA LEU A 456 -3.04 -100.75 -2.59
C LEU A 456 -3.48 -100.90 -1.13
N ASN A 457 -4.10 -99.89 -0.53
CA ASN A 457 -4.67 -100.01 0.81
C ASN A 457 -5.75 -101.09 0.87
N ASP A 458 -6.59 -101.16 -0.17
CA ASP A 458 -7.58 -102.23 -0.35
C ASP A 458 -6.91 -103.63 -0.41
N HIS A 459 -5.64 -103.73 -0.87
CA HIS A 459 -4.88 -104.98 -0.97
C HIS A 459 -4.00 -105.29 0.26
N GLU A 460 -3.39 -104.30 0.92
CA GLU A 460 -2.55 -104.48 2.12
C GLU A 460 -3.39 -104.90 3.33
N THR A 461 -4.58 -104.29 3.49
CA THR A 461 -5.58 -104.75 4.47
C THR A 461 -5.94 -106.22 4.24
N SER A 462 -5.97 -106.66 2.98
CA SER A 462 -6.19 -108.06 2.61
C SER A 462 -5.02 -108.98 2.97
N THR A 463 -3.75 -108.57 2.75
CA THR A 463 -2.55 -109.41 2.97
C THR A 463 -2.01 -109.41 4.40
N ARG A 464 -2.12 -108.30 5.16
CA ARG A 464 -1.76 -108.26 6.59
C ARG A 464 -2.66 -109.21 7.41
N SER A 465 -3.92 -109.33 6.99
CA SER A 465 -4.85 -110.36 7.47
C SER A 465 -4.30 -111.79 7.26
N GLU A 466 -3.45 -112.00 6.25
CA GLU A 466 -2.78 -113.29 6.01
C GLU A 466 -1.46 -113.46 6.78
N PHE A 467 -0.52 -112.50 6.80
CA PHE A 467 0.84 -112.71 7.35
C PHE A 467 0.91 -112.81 8.88
N VAL A 468 0.01 -112.15 9.62
CA VAL A 468 -0.09 -112.32 11.09
C VAL A 468 -0.35 -113.78 11.47
N LYS A 469 -0.90 -114.58 10.54
CA LYS A 469 -1.07 -116.03 10.71
C LYS A 469 0.27 -116.79 10.65
N LEU A 470 1.31 -116.26 10.00
CA LEU A 470 2.61 -116.92 9.75
C LEU A 470 3.70 -116.65 10.81
N TYR A 471 3.95 -115.39 11.23
CA TYR A 471 5.10 -115.03 12.11
C TYR A 471 5.08 -115.67 13.51
N LYS A 472 3.91 -116.08 13.99
CA LYS A 472 3.79 -116.87 15.22
C LYS A 472 4.60 -118.20 15.18
N HIS A 473 5.10 -118.62 14.01
CA HIS A 473 5.83 -119.88 13.86
C HIS A 473 7.38 -119.85 14.04
N LEU A 474 8.11 -118.71 13.97
CA LEU A 474 9.60 -118.72 13.74
C LEU A 474 10.55 -118.24 14.88
N THR A 475 10.10 -117.52 15.91
CA THR A 475 10.96 -116.85 16.93
C THR A 475 11.67 -117.78 17.94
N ILE A 476 11.67 -119.09 17.71
CA ILE A 476 12.05 -120.09 18.72
C ILE A 476 13.53 -120.57 18.58
N ALA A 477 14.33 -120.09 17.60
CA ALA A 477 15.55 -120.78 17.14
C ALA A 477 16.99 -120.23 17.48
N GLY A 478 17.23 -119.22 18.34
CA GLY A 478 18.46 -118.37 18.26
C GLY A 478 19.62 -118.33 19.30
N VAL A 479 19.85 -119.25 20.27
CA VAL A 479 20.78 -118.95 21.43
C VAL A 479 22.06 -119.84 21.62
N LEU A 480 22.65 -120.54 20.62
CA LEU A 480 23.88 -121.36 20.84
C LEU A 480 25.13 -120.93 20.04
N ARG A 481 26.13 -120.25 20.67
CA ARG A 481 27.61 -120.50 20.62
C ARG A 481 28.52 -119.27 20.91
N GLY A 482 29.51 -119.39 21.83
CA GLY A 482 30.71 -118.55 22.01
C GLY A 482 31.54 -118.86 23.29
N GLU A 483 32.86 -119.07 23.16
CA GLU A 483 33.83 -119.63 24.16
C GLU A 483 34.61 -118.62 25.06
N LYS A 484 35.13 -119.13 26.21
CA LYS A 484 36.36 -118.79 26.98
C LYS A 484 36.47 -117.49 27.82
N LYS A 485 36.22 -117.60 29.13
CA LYS A 485 37.24 -117.63 30.21
C LYS A 485 36.64 -118.21 31.49
#